data_AF-A0A6G0WJZ9-F1
#
_entry.id   AF-A0A6G0WJZ9-F1
#
_cell.length_a   1.000
_cell.length_b   1.000
_cell.length_c   1.000
_cell.angle_alpha   90.00
_cell.angle_beta   90.00
_cell.angle_gamma   90.00
#
_symmetry.space_group_name_H-M   'P 1'
#
loop_
_entity.id
_entity.type
_entity.pdbx_description
1 polymer ?
#
loop_
_entity_poly.entity_id
_entity_poly.type
_entity_poly.pdbx_seq_one_letter_code
_entity_poly.pdbx_strand_id
1 'polypeptide(L)'
;MAPHVDPREPKYPVKMKYPSFNDTTDNFNASDYLTIAAFTAVSVAVGFASGKPVRVPAAVTTGILGYAGGYLYAFENSASRLQGYKE
;
A
#
# COMPACT_ATOMS: atom_id res chain seq x y z
N MET A 1 -12.79 30.11 -14.61
CA MET A 1 -13.48 28.87 -14.21
C MET A 1 -12.43 27.77 -14.26
N ALA A 2 -12.02 27.22 -13.11
CA ALA A 2 -11.08 26.09 -13.13
C ALA A 2 -11.78 24.91 -13.82
N PRO A 3 -11.10 24.15 -14.70
CA PRO A 3 -11.72 22.99 -15.35
C PRO A 3 -12.25 22.03 -14.28
N HIS A 4 -13.46 21.52 -14.48
CA HIS A 4 -13.99 20.41 -13.69
C HIS A 4 -13.16 19.16 -14.03
N VAL A 5 -12.14 18.87 -13.23
CA VAL A 5 -11.34 17.65 -13.37
C VAL A 5 -12.13 16.51 -12.77
N ASP A 6 -12.64 15.60 -13.60
CA ASP A 6 -13.30 14.38 -13.13
C ASP A 6 -12.27 13.53 -12.35
N PRO A 7 -12.50 13.19 -11.07
CA PRO A 7 -11.59 12.32 -10.31
C PRO A 7 -11.38 10.93 -10.92
N ARG A 8 -12.26 10.52 -11.84
CA ARG A 8 -12.23 9.22 -12.53
C ARG A 8 -11.39 9.24 -13.78
N GLU A 9 -10.88 10.40 -14.20
CA GLU A 9 -10.00 10.50 -15.36
C GLU A 9 -8.53 10.51 -14.93
N PRO A 10 -7.65 9.76 -15.63
CA PRO A 10 -6.23 9.77 -15.34
C PRO A 10 -5.64 11.17 -15.64
N LYS A 11 -4.94 11.72 -14.66
CA LYS A 11 -4.31 13.05 -14.73
C LYS A 11 -2.89 13.00 -15.29
N TYR A 12 -2.28 11.83 -15.24
CA TYR A 12 -0.91 11.56 -15.67
C TYR A 12 -0.91 10.62 -16.89
N PRO A 13 0.20 10.54 -17.65
CA PRO A 13 0.31 9.63 -18.78
C PRO A 13 0.03 8.19 -18.35
N VAL A 14 -1.00 7.59 -18.96
CA VAL A 14 -1.36 6.19 -18.73
C VAL A 14 -0.28 5.30 -19.35
N LYS A 15 0.51 4.63 -18.51
CA LYS A 15 1.50 3.64 -18.96
C LYS A 15 0.83 2.32 -19.32
N MET A 16 -0.14 1.90 -18.51
CA MET A 16 -0.87 0.65 -18.69
C MET A 16 -2.28 0.75 -18.12
N LYS A 17 -3.30 0.56 -18.96
CA LYS A 17 -4.72 0.72 -18.58
C LYS A 17 -5.23 -0.44 -17.72
N TYR A 18 -4.75 -1.66 -17.96
CA TYR A 18 -5.17 -2.87 -17.26
C TYR A 18 -3.93 -3.64 -16.78
N PRO A 19 -3.31 -3.22 -15.68
CA PRO A 19 -2.12 -3.89 -15.17
C PRO A 19 -2.48 -5.27 -14.61
N SER A 20 -1.65 -6.27 -14.93
CA SER A 20 -1.72 -7.56 -14.27
C SER A 20 -1.12 -7.48 -12.86
N PHE A 21 -1.25 -8.56 -12.09
CA PHE A 21 -0.64 -8.65 -10.77
C PHE A 21 0.89 -8.41 -10.84
N ASN A 22 1.57 -9.09 -11.77
CA ASN A 22 3.01 -8.99 -11.92
C ASN A 22 3.44 -7.58 -12.36
N ASP A 23 2.72 -6.98 -13.31
CA ASP A 23 3.02 -5.60 -13.77
C ASP A 23 2.95 -4.60 -12.59
N THR A 24 2.00 -4.81 -11.69
CA THR A 24 1.80 -3.94 -10.53
C THR A 24 2.90 -4.15 -9.48
N THR A 25 3.29 -5.38 -9.20
CA THR A 25 4.34 -5.68 -8.21
C THR A 25 5.73 -5.29 -8.70
N ASP A 26 6.00 -5.44 -9.99
CA ASP A 26 7.29 -5.10 -10.60
C ASP A 26 7.49 -3.57 -10.66
N ASN A 27 6.40 -2.81 -10.64
CA ASN A 27 6.41 -1.34 -10.58
C ASN A 27 6.55 -0.78 -9.15
N PHE A 28 6.79 -1.61 -8.13
CA PHE A 28 7.04 -1.11 -6.77
C PHE A 28 8.31 -0.27 -6.71
N ASN A 29 8.22 0.87 -6.02
CA ASN A 29 9.35 1.75 -5.79
C ASN A 29 9.74 1.76 -4.29
N ALA A 30 10.78 2.52 -3.95
CA ALA A 30 11.27 2.59 -2.58
C ALA A 30 10.20 3.06 -1.56
N SER A 31 9.25 3.91 -1.96
CA SER A 31 8.21 4.40 -1.04
C SER A 31 7.13 3.35 -0.78
N ASP A 32 6.87 2.44 -1.73
CA ASP A 32 5.97 1.31 -1.53
C ASP A 32 6.54 0.33 -0.49
N TYR A 33 7.81 -0.05 -0.65
CA TYR A 33 8.50 -0.91 0.33
C TYR A 33 8.61 -0.25 1.70
N LEU A 34 8.89 1.06 1.74
CA LEU A 34 8.88 1.81 2.99
C LEU A 34 7.49 1.81 3.63
N THR A 35 6.43 1.91 2.85
CA THR A 35 5.05 1.88 3.36
C THR A 35 4.73 0.51 3.95
N ILE A 36 5.06 -0.58 3.25
CA ILE A 36 4.89 -1.94 3.76
C ILE A 36 5.65 -2.12 5.08
N ALA A 37 6.91 -1.69 5.14
CA ALA A 37 7.73 -1.79 6.33
C ALA A 37 7.16 -0.96 7.49
N ALA A 38 6.73 0.28 7.23
CA ALA A 38 6.15 1.16 8.24
C ALA A 38 4.85 0.58 8.82
N PHE A 39 3.92 0.12 7.96
CA PHE A 39 2.67 -0.50 8.41
C PHE A 39 2.92 -1.76 9.25
N THR A 40 3.86 -2.60 8.81
CA THR A 40 4.24 -3.81 9.55
C THR A 40 4.84 -3.45 10.91
N ALA A 41 5.81 -2.53 10.95
CA ALA A 41 6.50 -2.14 12.17
C ALA A 41 5.55 -1.52 13.21
N VAL A 42 4.69 -0.59 12.76
CA VAL A 42 3.68 0.02 13.63
C VAL A 42 2.72 -1.05 14.16
N SER A 43 2.26 -1.97 13.32
CA SER A 43 1.32 -3.01 13.74
C SER A 43 1.94 -4.00 14.73
N VAL A 44 3.20 -4.39 14.53
CA VAL A 44 3.95 -5.22 15.49
C VAL A 44 4.08 -4.50 16.84
N ALA A 45 4.45 -3.22 16.83
CA ALA A 45 4.58 -2.43 18.06
C ALA A 45 3.26 -2.32 18.82
N VAL A 46 2.16 -2.06 18.10
CA VAL A 46 0.79 -2.01 18.68
C VAL A 46 0.37 -3.35 19.26
N GLY A 47 0.60 -4.46 18.56
CA GLY A 47 0.28 -5.80 19.05
C GLY A 47 1.09 -6.20 20.28
N PHE A 48 2.37 -5.83 20.33
CA PHE A 48 3.22 -6.09 21.49
C PHE A 48 2.78 -5.27 22.72
N ALA A 49 2.42 -4.00 22.52
CA ALA A 49 1.99 -3.12 23.60
C ALA A 49 0.63 -3.52 24.20
N SER A 50 -0.33 -3.87 23.34
CA SER A 50 -1.71 -4.17 23.75
C SER A 50 -1.96 -5.65 24.09
N GLY A 51 -1.16 -6.58 23.57
CA GLY A 51 -1.45 -8.02 23.60
C GLY A 51 -1.21 -8.77 24.91
N LYS A 52 -1.25 -8.14 26.09
CA LYS A 52 -1.05 -8.86 27.37
C LYS A 52 -2.21 -9.85 27.64
N PRO A 53 -1.93 -11.08 28.14
CA PRO A 53 -0.62 -11.63 28.51
C PRO A 53 0.19 -12.21 27.35
N VAL A 54 -0.41 -12.46 26.18
CA VAL A 54 0.19 -13.11 25.01
C VAL A 54 0.83 -12.15 24.00
N ARG A 55 1.75 -11.29 24.47
CA ARG A 55 2.28 -10.17 23.68
C ARG A 55 2.95 -10.59 22.37
N VAL A 56 3.69 -11.70 22.38
CA VAL A 56 4.43 -12.17 21.21
C VAL A 56 3.48 -12.71 20.13
N PRO A 57 2.57 -13.66 20.44
CA PRO A 57 1.53 -14.06 19.48
C PRO A 57 0.72 -12.88 18.95
N ALA A 58 0.31 -11.96 19.83
CA ALA A 58 -0.43 -10.76 19.42
C ALA A 58 0.37 -9.89 18.45
N ALA A 59 1.64 -9.63 18.73
CA ALA A 59 2.53 -8.87 17.85
C ALA A 59 2.76 -9.55 16.49
N VAL A 60 2.83 -10.88 16.46
CA VAL A 60 2.96 -11.65 15.21
C VAL A 60 1.68 -11.52 14.39
N THR A 61 0.50 -11.72 14.99
CA THR A 61 -0.78 -11.61 14.30
C THR A 61 -1.00 -10.20 13.75
N THR A 62 -0.78 -9.16 14.57
CA THR A 62 -0.91 -7.78 14.09
C THR A 62 0.15 -7.43 13.06
N GLY A 63 1.37 -7.97 13.17
CA GLY A 63 2.41 -7.80 12.16
C GLY A 63 2.02 -8.37 10.79
N ILE A 64 1.42 -9.57 10.75
CA ILE A 64 0.89 -10.17 9.52
C ILE A 64 -0.21 -9.29 8.91
N LEU A 65 -1.13 -8.77 9.74
CA LEU A 65 -2.19 -7.87 9.29
C LEU A 65 -1.64 -6.53 8.78
N GLY A 66 -0.61 -6.00 9.46
CA GLY A 66 0.08 -4.79 9.05
C GLY A 66 0.80 -4.97 7.71
N TYR A 67 1.46 -6.10 7.51
CA TYR A 67 2.09 -6.44 6.23
C TYR A 67 1.05 -6.55 5.12
N ALA A 68 -0.06 -7.27 5.34
CA ALA A 68 -1.13 -7.41 4.36
C ALA A 68 -1.73 -6.05 4.00
N GLY A 69 -2.07 -5.21 5.00
CA GLY A 69 -2.60 -3.87 4.77
C GLY A 69 -1.62 -2.95 4.04
N GLY A 70 -0.35 -2.95 4.45
CA GLY A 70 0.70 -2.17 3.80
C GLY A 70 0.95 -2.61 2.36
N TYR A 71 0.91 -3.92 2.10
CA TYR A 71 1.07 -4.49 0.76
C TYR A 71 -0.09 -4.08 -0.15
N LEU A 72 -1.33 -4.18 0.32
CA LEU A 72 -2.50 -3.77 -0.48
C LEU A 72 -2.47 -2.27 -0.80
N TYR A 73 -2.04 -1.43 0.14
CA TYR A 73 -1.89 0.01 -0.10
C TYR A 73 -0.75 0.33 -1.07
N ALA A 74 0.39 -0.36 -0.97
CA ALA A 74 1.48 -0.28 -1.95
C ALA A 74 1.02 -0.74 -3.34
N PHE A 75 0.25 -1.83 -3.40
CA PHE A 75 -0.30 -2.37 -4.63
C PHE A 75 -1.25 -1.38 -5.32
N GLU A 76 -2.17 -0.77 -4.59
CA GLU A 76 -3.08 0.26 -5.10
C GLU A 76 -2.30 1.48 -5.61
N ASN A 77 -1.29 1.93 -4.84
CA ASN A 77 -0.43 3.04 -5.27
C ASN A 77 0.29 2.72 -6.57
N SER A 78 0.87 1.52 -6.68
CA SER A 78 1.57 1.10 -7.90
C SER A 78 0.64 1.00 -9.10
N ALA A 79 -0.53 0.39 -8.93
CA ALA A 79 -1.54 0.29 -9.97
C ALA A 79 -2.04 1.67 -10.42
N SER A 80 -2.20 2.61 -9.47
CA SER A 80 -2.61 3.98 -9.74
C SER A 80 -1.56 4.75 -10.56
N ARG A 81 -0.26 4.50 -10.32
CA ARG A 81 0.83 5.07 -11.13
C ARG A 81 0.84 4.54 -12.56
N LEU A 82 0.58 3.24 -12.74
CA LEU A 82 0.50 2.64 -14.07
C LEU A 82 -0.71 3.17 -14.86
N GLN A 83 -1.83 3.37 -14.17
CA GLN A 83 -3.08 3.83 -14.76
C GLN A 83 -3.15 5.35 -14.92
N GLY A 84 -2.16 6.11 -14.42
CA GLY A 84 -2.11 7.57 -14.56
C GLY A 84 -3.00 8.35 -13.57
N TYR A 85 -3.47 7.72 -12.49
CA TYR A 85 -4.16 8.39 -11.38
C TYR A 85 -3.20 8.99 -10.36
N LYS A 86 -1.95 8.51 -10.34
CA LYS A 86 -0.86 8.96 -9.48
C LYS A 86 0.43 9.10 -10.31
N GLU A 87 1.36 9.90 -9.82
CA GLU A 87 2.70 10.10 -10.42
C GLU A 87 3.64 8.91 -10.17
#